data_AF-A0A4R0NTU0-F1
#
_entry.id   AF-A0A4R0NTU0-F1
#
_cell.length_a   1.000
_cell.length_b   1.000
_cell.length_c   1.000
_cell.angle_alpha   90.00
_cell.angle_beta   90.00
_cell.angle_gamma   90.00
#
_symmetry.space_group_name_H-M   'P 1'
#
loop_
_entity.id
_entity.type
_entity.pdbx_description
1 polymer ?
#
loop_
_entity_poly.entity_id
_entity_poly.type
_entity_poly.pdbx_seq_one_letter_code
_entity_poly.pdbx_strand_id
1 'polypeptide(L)'
;MAGADEVIFVYNADGGLASRAMDAVHKIVRPETYACDLCMITHGALTMRREWRTFTRRLGVPNRALHRDEFAREFPGCGFAWPAVIARSGAACELLVSRQELAGMTTVAELATAVERALSRR
;
A
#
# COMPACT_ATOMS: atom_id res chain seq x y z
N MET A 1 18.67 13.68 12.15
CA MET A 1 17.59 12.72 12.45
C MET A 1 16.78 12.57 11.18
N ALA A 2 17.07 11.55 10.37
CA ALA A 2 16.43 11.36 9.08
C ALA A 2 15.16 10.53 9.25
N GLY A 3 14.11 11.14 9.78
CA GLY A 3 12.78 10.53 9.76
C GLY A 3 12.27 10.38 8.32
N ALA A 4 11.30 9.51 8.10
CA ALA A 4 10.49 9.58 6.87
C ALA A 4 9.65 10.86 6.93
N ASP A 5 9.70 11.69 5.89
CA ASP A 5 8.79 12.81 5.73
C ASP A 5 7.36 12.32 5.47
N GLU A 6 7.25 11.17 4.81
CA GLU A 6 5.98 10.57 4.42
C GLU A 6 6.10 9.06 4.20
N VAL A 7 5.03 8.32 4.49
CA VAL A 7 4.87 6.91 4.12
C VAL A 7 3.80 6.76 3.04
N ILE A 8 4.15 6.12 1.94
CA ILE A 8 3.28 5.93 0.79
C ILE A 8 2.97 4.43 0.65
N PHE A 9 1.69 4.09 0.75
CA PHE A 9 1.18 2.74 0.54
C PHE A 9 0.80 2.59 -0.94
N VAL A 10 1.62 1.86 -1.71
CA VAL A 10 1.43 1.71 -3.14
C VAL A 10 0.73 0.40 -3.46
N TYR A 11 -0.51 0.53 -3.91
CA TYR A 11 -1.37 -0.58 -4.32
C TYR A 11 -1.01 -1.03 -5.75
N ASN A 12 -0.98 -2.35 -5.96
CA ASN A 12 -0.83 -2.93 -7.31
C ASN A 12 -2.18 -2.93 -8.05
N ALA A 13 -2.74 -1.76 -8.22
CA ALA A 13 -3.91 -1.48 -9.04
C ALA A 13 -3.68 -0.13 -9.74
N ASP A 14 -4.37 0.10 -10.84
CA ASP A 14 -4.35 1.39 -11.53
C ASP A 14 -5.59 2.20 -11.10
N GLY A 15 -5.43 3.49 -10.79
CA GLY A 15 -6.51 4.32 -10.21
C GLY A 15 -7.76 4.42 -11.09
N GLY A 16 -7.61 4.30 -12.41
CA GLY A 16 -8.72 4.25 -13.36
C GLY A 16 -9.52 2.94 -13.39
N LEU A 17 -9.02 1.86 -12.77
CA LEU A 17 -9.68 0.54 -12.70
C LEU A 17 -10.45 0.34 -11.39
N ALA A 18 -10.05 0.99 -10.29
CA ALA A 18 -10.75 0.89 -9.00
C ALA A 18 -12.16 1.52 -9.05
N SER A 19 -12.33 2.64 -9.76
CA SER A 19 -13.65 3.23 -10.02
C SER A 19 -14.55 2.29 -10.85
N ARG A 20 -13.97 1.47 -11.72
CA ARG A 20 -14.70 0.51 -12.58
C ARG A 20 -14.97 -0.82 -11.88
N ALA A 21 -14.21 -1.17 -10.84
CA ALA A 21 -14.39 -2.40 -10.08
C ALA A 21 -15.58 -2.32 -9.12
N MET A 22 -15.90 -1.15 -8.58
CA MET A 22 -17.12 -0.96 -7.78
C MET A 22 -18.41 -1.12 -8.61
N ASP A 23 -18.39 -0.74 -9.89
CA ASP A 23 -19.49 -0.99 -10.83
C ASP A 23 -19.60 -2.46 -11.30
N ALA A 24 -18.59 -3.29 -11.00
CA ALA A 24 -18.47 -4.65 -11.52
C ALA A 24 -18.76 -5.74 -10.47
N VAL A 25 -19.75 -5.49 -9.59
CA VAL A 25 -20.32 -6.51 -8.66
C VAL A 25 -20.86 -7.76 -9.40
N HIS A 26 -20.96 -7.74 -10.73
CA HIS A 26 -21.44 -8.86 -11.55
C HIS A 26 -20.39 -9.58 -12.43
N LYS A 27 -19.07 -9.42 -12.21
CA LYS A 27 -18.05 -10.24 -12.91
C LYS A 27 -17.23 -11.11 -11.96
N ILE A 28 -17.94 -12.10 -11.43
CA ILE A 28 -17.44 -13.47 -11.33
C ILE A 28 -16.60 -13.75 -12.61
N VAL A 29 -15.44 -14.41 -12.46
CA VAL A 29 -14.48 -14.79 -13.53
C VAL A 29 -13.38 -13.76 -13.85
N ARG A 30 -12.42 -13.58 -12.92
CA ARG A 30 -10.96 -13.80 -13.09
C ARG A 30 -10.20 -13.26 -11.86
N PRO A 31 -10.02 -14.07 -10.80
CA PRO A 31 -9.21 -13.68 -9.64
C PRO A 31 -7.71 -13.58 -9.95
N GLU A 32 -7.26 -14.02 -11.13
CA GLU A 32 -5.85 -14.07 -11.51
C GLU A 32 -5.28 -12.74 -12.05
N THR A 33 -6.12 -11.77 -12.45
CA THR A 33 -5.59 -10.60 -13.17
C THR A 33 -5.09 -9.47 -12.26
N TYR A 34 -5.43 -9.45 -10.97
CA TYR A 34 -4.95 -8.42 -10.01
C TYR A 34 -4.92 -8.95 -8.57
N ALA A 35 -3.99 -9.86 -8.27
CA ALA A 35 -3.64 -10.20 -6.89
C ALA A 35 -2.85 -9.03 -6.26
N CYS A 36 -3.57 -8.19 -5.52
CA CYS A 36 -2.98 -7.11 -4.74
C CYS A 36 -3.04 -7.50 -3.26
N ASP A 37 -1.94 -8.04 -2.73
CA ASP A 37 -1.85 -8.51 -1.33
C ASP A 37 -2.20 -7.37 -0.35
N LEU A 38 -1.71 -6.16 -0.63
CA LEU A 38 -2.03 -4.98 0.16
C LEU A 38 -3.54 -4.65 0.15
N CYS A 39 -4.24 -4.87 -0.98
CA CYS A 39 -5.68 -4.68 -1.07
C CYS A 39 -6.41 -5.70 -0.18
N MET A 40 -6.01 -6.97 -0.25
CA MET A 40 -6.58 -8.06 0.55
C MET A 40 -6.40 -7.84 2.06
N ILE A 41 -5.24 -7.32 2.45
CA ILE A 41 -4.92 -7.01 3.85
C ILE A 41 -5.74 -5.80 4.34
N THR A 42 -5.88 -4.75 3.52
CA THR A 42 -6.43 -3.44 3.97
C THR A 42 -7.94 -3.29 3.76
N HIS A 43 -8.55 -4.07 2.87
CA HIS A 43 -9.98 -4.03 2.55
C HIS A 43 -10.68 -5.34 2.94
N GLY A 44 -11.94 -5.21 3.37
CA GLY A 44 -12.89 -6.33 3.51
C GLY A 44 -13.75 -6.46 2.26
N ALA A 45 -14.82 -7.26 2.34
CA ALA A 45 -15.69 -7.56 1.19
C ALA A 45 -16.33 -6.32 0.52
N LEU A 46 -16.50 -5.21 1.25
CA LEU A 46 -17.20 -4.02 0.77
C LEU A 46 -16.49 -2.70 1.12
N THR A 47 -15.65 -2.67 2.15
CA THR A 47 -15.07 -1.42 2.66
C THR A 47 -13.67 -1.62 3.25
N MET A 48 -12.93 -0.52 3.38
CA MET A 48 -11.64 -0.49 4.07
C MET A 48 -11.77 -0.89 5.54
N ARG A 49 -10.90 -1.80 6.01
CA ARG A 49 -10.91 -2.32 7.38
C ARG A 49 -10.68 -1.20 8.40
N ARG A 50 -11.38 -1.27 9.53
CA ARG A 50 -11.32 -0.24 10.58
C ARG A 50 -9.95 -0.20 11.26
N GLU A 51 -9.32 -1.36 11.40
CA GLU A 51 -7.99 -1.56 11.93
C GLU A 51 -6.96 -0.81 11.10
N TRP A 52 -7.06 -0.93 9.77
CA TRP A 52 -6.15 -0.25 8.84
C TRP A 52 -6.28 1.27 8.92
N ARG A 53 -7.52 1.78 8.94
CA ARG A 53 -7.80 3.20 9.14
C ARG A 53 -7.31 3.72 10.49
N THR A 54 -7.32 2.87 11.50
CA THR A 54 -6.86 3.24 12.84
C THR A 54 -5.33 3.28 12.89
N PHE A 55 -4.68 2.30 12.26
CA PHE A 55 -3.22 2.26 12.13
C PHE A 55 -2.68 3.48 11.38
N THR A 56 -3.17 3.76 10.18
CA THR A 56 -2.72 4.90 9.34
C THR A 56 -2.85 6.24 10.07
N ARG A 57 -3.91 6.45 10.84
CA ARG A 57 -4.07 7.66 11.69
C ARG A 57 -3.13 7.71 12.89
N ARG A 58 -2.64 6.58 13.37
CA ARG A 58 -1.76 6.46 14.55
C ARG A 58 -0.28 6.39 14.21
N LEU A 59 0.07 6.21 12.93
CA LEU A 59 1.44 6.01 12.46
C LEU A 59 2.41 7.15 12.84
N GLY A 60 1.91 8.32 13.24
CA GLY A 60 2.73 9.45 13.70
C GLY A 60 3.53 10.15 12.59
N VAL A 61 3.50 9.62 11.38
CA VAL A 61 4.13 10.15 10.17
C VAL A 61 3.04 10.40 9.12
N PRO A 62 3.11 11.50 8.35
CA PRO A 62 2.23 11.73 7.21
C PRO A 62 2.20 10.50 6.32
N ASN A 63 1.01 10.07 5.91
CA ASN A 63 0.88 8.91 5.05
C ASN A 63 -0.30 9.00 4.10
N ARG A 64 -0.16 8.34 2.96
CA ARG A 64 -1.20 8.25 1.94
C ARG A 64 -1.13 6.95 1.16
N ALA A 65 -2.26 6.62 0.56
CA ALA A 65 -2.41 5.51 -0.36
C ALA A 65 -2.34 6.03 -1.79
N LEU A 66 -1.55 5.37 -2.64
CA LEU A 66 -1.51 5.63 -4.08
C LEU A 66 -1.63 4.31 -4.84
N HIS A 67 -2.18 4.39 -6.04
CA HIS A 67 -2.09 3.34 -7.04
C HIS A 67 -0.72 3.35 -7.72
N ARG A 68 -0.31 2.24 -8.34
CA ARG A 68 1.02 2.14 -8.98
C ARG A 68 1.20 3.16 -10.11
N ASP A 69 0.14 3.48 -10.84
CA ASP A 69 0.15 4.47 -11.92
C ASP A 69 0.22 5.90 -11.38
N GLU A 70 -0.51 6.19 -10.29
CA GLU A 70 -0.44 7.46 -9.57
C GLU A 70 0.97 7.68 -8.99
N PHE A 71 1.54 6.65 -8.37
CA PHE A 71 2.89 6.70 -7.83
C PHE A 71 3.93 6.93 -8.94
N ALA A 72 3.85 6.19 -10.05
CA ALA A 72 4.77 6.36 -11.17
C ALA A 72 4.68 7.75 -11.82
N ARG A 73 3.48 8.36 -11.84
CA ARG A 73 3.29 9.74 -12.32
C ARG A 73 3.89 10.78 -11.37
N GLU A 74 3.71 10.62 -10.06
CA GLU A 74 4.22 11.57 -9.07
C GLU A 74 5.72 11.41 -8.82
N PHE A 75 6.25 10.19 -8.91
CA PHE A 75 7.63 9.84 -8.58
C PHE A 75 8.31 9.05 -9.72
N PRO A 76 8.54 9.66 -10.90
CA PRO A 76 9.03 8.96 -12.09
C PRO A 76 10.45 8.37 -11.99
N GLY A 77 11.16 8.56 -10.87
CA GLY A 77 12.48 7.97 -10.59
C GLY A 77 12.48 6.83 -9.57
N CYS A 78 11.33 6.51 -8.98
CA CYS A 78 11.22 5.50 -7.93
C CYS A 78 10.55 4.24 -8.48
N GLY A 79 11.34 3.22 -8.82
CA GLY A 79 10.86 1.96 -9.38
C GLY A 79 10.94 0.81 -8.38
N PHE A 80 9.80 0.21 -8.04
CA PHE A 80 9.71 -0.95 -7.15
C PHE A 80 8.76 -2.02 -7.71
N ALA A 81 8.86 -3.24 -7.17
CA ALA A 81 7.86 -4.27 -7.43
C ALA A 81 6.59 -3.98 -6.61
N TRP A 82 5.44 -3.91 -7.27
CA TRP A 82 4.15 -3.61 -6.64
C TRP A 82 3.40 -4.89 -6.21
N PRO A 83 2.63 -4.85 -5.10
CA PRO A 83 2.43 -3.73 -4.17
C PRO A 83 3.65 -3.50 -3.27
N ALA A 84 3.80 -2.28 -2.73
CA ALA A 84 4.91 -1.93 -1.85
C ALA A 84 4.54 -0.82 -0.85
N VAL A 85 5.25 -0.77 0.28
CA VAL A 85 5.20 0.36 1.22
C VAL A 85 6.51 1.11 1.13
N ILE A 86 6.45 2.42 0.87
CA ILE A 86 7.61 3.27 0.60
C ILE A 86 7.70 4.37 1.67
N ALA A 87 8.89 4.59 2.21
CA ALA A 87 9.23 5.79 2.97
C ALA A 87 9.83 6.83 2.03
N ARG A 88 9.40 8.07 2.17
CA ARG A 88 9.94 9.22 1.45
C ARG A 88 10.74 10.11 2.41
N SER A 89 11.93 10.51 1.99
CA SER A 89 12.75 11.53 2.65
C SER A 89 13.27 12.48 1.57
N GLY A 90 12.64 13.65 1.43
CA GLY A 90 12.86 14.56 0.31
C GLY A 90 12.51 13.92 -1.04
N ALA A 91 13.54 13.77 -1.89
CA ALA A 91 13.46 13.12 -3.21
C ALA A 91 13.81 11.62 -3.18
N ALA A 92 14.29 11.10 -2.04
CA ALA A 92 14.64 9.70 -1.91
C ALA A 92 13.39 8.85 -1.59
N CYS A 93 13.26 7.72 -2.28
CA CYS A 93 12.27 6.68 -2.00
C CYS A 93 12.98 5.46 -1.44
N GLU A 94 12.54 4.97 -0.29
CA GLU A 94 13.08 3.80 0.37
C GLU A 94 12.00 2.75 0.56
N LEU A 95 12.30 1.49 0.23
CA LEU A 95 11.37 0.39 0.39
C LEU A 95 11.28 -0.01 1.86
N LEU A 96 10.11 0.18 2.48
CA LEU A 96 9.85 -0.27 3.85
C LEU A 96 9.37 -1.72 3.89
N VAL A 97 8.45 -2.07 2.99
CA VAL A 97 7.88 -3.42 2.89
C VAL A 97 7.72 -3.77 1.41
N SER A 98 8.37 -4.85 1.01
CA SER A 98 8.36 -5.36 -0.36
C SER A 98 7.11 -6.18 -0.68
N ARG A 99 6.84 -6.37 -1.97
CA ARG A 99 5.83 -7.33 -2.44
C ARG A 99 6.01 -8.72 -1.82
N GLN A 100 7.25 -9.19 -1.71
CA GLN A 100 7.54 -10.53 -1.20
C GLN A 100 7.17 -10.67 0.28
N GLU A 101 7.44 -9.63 1.07
CA GLU A 101 7.01 -9.57 2.47
C GLU A 101 5.48 -9.49 2.58
N LEU A 102 4.83 -8.68 1.74
CA LEU A 102 3.37 -8.55 1.72
C LEU A 102 2.67 -9.86 1.33
N ALA A 103 3.22 -10.64 0.42
CA ALA A 103 2.66 -11.92 0.00
C ALA A 103 2.57 -12.96 1.14
N GLY A 104 3.41 -12.80 2.18
CA GLY A 104 3.36 -13.64 3.38
C GLY A 104 2.42 -13.14 4.47
N MET A 105 1.82 -11.95 4.31
CA MET A 105 0.97 -11.31 5.31
C MET A 105 -0.51 -11.51 4.96
N THR A 106 -1.32 -11.77 5.98
CA THR A 106 -2.77 -11.96 5.81
C THR A 106 -3.60 -10.99 6.64
N THR A 107 -2.97 -10.33 7.62
CA THR A 107 -3.65 -9.47 8.59
C THR A 107 -3.10 -8.05 8.59
N VAL A 108 -3.98 -7.10 8.97
CA VAL A 108 -3.59 -5.70 9.17
C VAL A 108 -2.52 -5.56 10.25
N ALA A 109 -2.55 -6.41 11.29
CA ALA A 109 -1.60 -6.37 12.39
C ALA A 109 -0.17 -6.73 11.93
N GLU A 110 -0.02 -7.74 11.08
CA GLU A 110 1.28 -8.10 10.50
C GLU A 110 1.86 -6.96 9.67
N LEU A 111 1.03 -6.36 8.80
CA LEU A 111 1.41 -5.21 7.99
C LEU A 111 1.81 -4.01 8.86
N ALA A 112 0.98 -3.65 9.84
CA ALA A 112 1.26 -2.56 10.76
C ALA A 112 2.60 -2.74 11.48
N THR A 113 2.82 -3.94 12.03
CA THR A 113 4.05 -4.30 12.73
C THR A 113 5.26 -4.24 11.80
N ALA A 114 5.12 -4.69 10.55
CA ALA A 114 6.21 -4.64 9.58
C ALA A 114 6.61 -3.19 9.26
N VAL A 115 5.62 -2.31 9.04
CA VAL A 115 5.84 -0.89 8.74
C VAL A 115 6.47 -0.16 9.93
N GLU A 116 5.94 -0.33 11.14
CA GLU A 116 6.51 0.29 12.36
C GLU A 116 7.95 -0.15 12.61
N ARG A 117 8.23 -1.44 12.41
CA ARG A 117 9.58 -2.00 12.55
C ARG A 117 10.53 -1.45 11.47
N ALA A 118 10.07 -1.30 10.23
CA ALA A 118 10.86 -0.71 9.16
C ALA A 118 11.18 0.77 9.46
N LEU A 119 10.19 1.53 9.93
CA LEU A 119 10.38 2.94 10.33
C LEU A 119 11.34 3.11 11.52
N SER A 120 11.27 2.23 12.51
CA SER A 120 12.11 2.31 13.71
C SER A 120 13.59 2.00 13.47
N ARG A 121 13.94 1.46 12.30
CA ARG A 121 15.32 1.09 11.94
C ARG A 121 16.07 2.21 11.19
N ARG A 122 15.43 3.36 10.98
CA ARG A 122 15.95 4.54 10.27
C ARG A 122 16.28 5.66 11.25
#